data_AF-A0AAE6YCK1-F1
#
_entry.id   AF-A0AAE6YCK1-F1
#
_cell.length_a   1.000
_cell.length_b   1.000
_cell.length_c   1.000
_cell.angle_alpha   90.00
_cell.angle_beta   90.00
_cell.angle_gamma   90.00
#
_symmetry.space_group_name_H-M   'P 1'
#
loop_
_entity.id
_entity.type
_entity.pdbx_description
1 polymer ?
#
loop_
_entity_poly.entity_id
_entity_poly.type
_entity_poly.pdbx_seq_one_letter_code
_entity_poly.pdbx_strand_id
1 'polypeptide(L)'
;MSAPLVVNTADGVCWTRRTVTSGGIALYAPEAVKTCPDFVMATLAELAEHVIVGAADALPMPVGTEPQPLSADRLELIRRKRSHCEAAQFESDDERLPHVWGPSQYPNREMCQRCTVMREWAEDPEADEVVLLAEIDRLLAERHSTNEALDDAVQELREKEQREAAVTKFVAARAEYITAIRNCHPDNGHDYDRWQGHAAARRQLAELLGLPVAWPAEDAASVAKSADRLTQMLAPTQALRTDDEFGLHHTYRVGRDLPEAGGV
;
A
#
# COMPACT_ATOMS: atom_id res chain seq x y z
N MET A 1 -0.91 -12.60 5.61
CA MET A 1 -0.76 -12.29 7.05
C MET A 1 -0.15 -10.90 7.14
N SER A 2 -0.74 -9.99 7.94
CA SER A 2 -0.19 -8.63 8.10
C SER A 2 1.12 -8.72 8.90
N ALA A 3 2.16 -8.00 8.49
CA ALA A 3 3.41 -7.94 9.25
C ALA A 3 3.23 -7.09 10.52
N PRO A 4 3.86 -7.47 11.66
CA PRO A 4 3.67 -6.78 12.93
C PRO A 4 4.11 -5.31 12.87
N LEU A 5 3.46 -4.43 13.64
CA LEU A 5 3.82 -3.01 13.72
C LEU A 5 5.06 -2.78 14.57
N VAL A 6 5.22 -3.57 15.63
CA VAL A 6 6.35 -3.48 16.57
C VAL A 6 6.94 -4.86 16.80
N VAL A 7 8.26 -4.94 16.82
CA VAL A 7 9.04 -6.15 17.06
C VAL A 7 10.09 -5.85 18.12
N ASN A 8 10.18 -6.68 19.16
CA ASN A 8 11.20 -6.59 20.19
C ASN A 8 12.20 -7.74 20.04
N THR A 9 13.48 -7.42 19.88
CA THR A 9 14.58 -8.39 19.76
C THR A 9 15.21 -8.69 21.12
N ALA A 10 15.96 -9.81 21.22
CA ALA A 10 16.53 -10.28 22.49
C ALA A 10 17.61 -9.37 23.09
N ASP A 11 18.21 -8.53 22.27
CA ASP A 11 19.12 -7.45 22.67
C ASP A 11 18.40 -6.26 23.34
N GLY A 12 17.07 -6.29 23.44
CA GLY A 12 16.25 -5.26 24.07
C GLY A 12 15.92 -4.07 23.16
N VAL A 13 16.23 -4.15 21.87
CA VAL A 13 15.89 -3.09 20.91
C VAL A 13 14.43 -3.23 20.45
N CYS A 14 13.69 -2.11 20.55
CA CYS A 14 12.34 -1.98 20.01
C CYS A 14 12.42 -1.50 18.54
N TRP A 15 11.88 -2.30 17.63
CA TRP A 15 11.83 -2.03 16.20
C TRP A 15 10.41 -1.69 15.78
N THR A 16 10.25 -0.58 15.07
CA THR A 16 8.95 -0.10 14.58
C THR A 16 8.89 -0.20 13.07
N ARG A 17 7.76 -0.67 12.53
CA ARG A 17 7.54 -0.75 11.08
C ARG A 17 7.45 0.66 10.52
N ARG A 18 8.37 1.02 9.62
CA ARG A 18 8.44 2.36 9.01
C ARG A 18 7.78 2.43 7.64
N THR A 19 7.97 1.38 6.84
CA THR A 19 7.43 1.33 5.48
C THR A 19 7.24 -0.12 5.04
N VAL A 20 6.62 -0.29 3.87
CA VAL A 20 6.43 -1.57 3.19
C VAL A 20 6.89 -1.39 1.75
N THR A 21 7.73 -2.28 1.25
CA THR A 21 8.19 -2.23 -0.14
C THR A 21 7.03 -2.53 -1.10
N SER A 22 7.20 -2.21 -2.39
CA SER A 22 6.23 -2.59 -3.44
C SER A 22 5.98 -4.11 -3.52
N GLY A 23 6.93 -4.92 -3.05
CA GLY A 23 6.80 -6.38 -2.92
C GLY A 23 6.10 -6.85 -1.64
N GLY A 24 5.56 -5.94 -0.82
CA GLY A 24 4.87 -6.29 0.42
C GLY A 24 5.78 -6.63 1.60
N ILE A 25 7.09 -6.36 1.50
CA ILE A 25 8.05 -6.65 2.57
C ILE A 25 8.06 -5.47 3.56
N ALA A 26 7.75 -5.76 4.83
CA ALA A 26 7.81 -4.76 5.89
C ALA A 26 9.26 -4.44 6.27
N LEU A 27 9.57 -3.14 6.35
CA LEU A 27 10.86 -2.61 6.74
C LEU A 27 10.75 -1.93 8.11
N TYR A 28 11.68 -2.26 9.00
CA TYR A 28 11.70 -1.85 10.40
C TYR A 28 12.92 -1.00 10.70
N ALA A 29 12.76 -0.02 11.59
CA ALA A 29 13.88 0.75 12.14
C ALA A 29 13.76 0.84 13.67
N PRO A 30 14.88 1.00 14.40
CA PRO A 30 14.82 1.17 15.86
C PRO A 30 13.96 2.38 16.24
N GLU A 31 13.16 2.23 17.30
CA GLU A 31 12.23 3.27 17.76
C GLU A 31 12.94 4.60 18.08
N ALA A 32 14.17 4.52 18.63
CA ALA A 32 14.98 5.67 18.99
C ALA A 32 15.37 6.56 17.78
N VAL A 33 15.31 6.03 16.56
CA VAL A 33 15.65 6.77 15.34
C VAL A 33 14.41 7.51 14.83
N LYS A 34 14.35 8.81 15.11
CA LYS A 34 13.19 9.67 14.80
C LYS A 34 13.04 10.01 13.32
N THR A 35 14.16 10.25 12.63
CA THR A 35 14.22 10.53 11.20
C THR A 35 14.57 9.24 10.47
N CYS A 36 13.69 8.76 9.60
CA CYS A 36 13.91 7.55 8.82
C CYS A 36 15.18 7.69 7.98
N PRO A 37 16.30 7.02 8.31
CA PRO A 37 17.50 7.06 7.48
C PRO A 37 17.27 6.14 6.29
N ASP A 38 17.68 6.57 5.09
CA ASP A 38 17.56 5.76 3.87
C ASP A 38 18.30 4.41 3.94
N PHE A 39 19.18 4.23 4.93
CA PHE A 39 20.15 3.12 4.98
C PHE A 39 20.08 2.21 6.21
N VAL A 40 19.17 2.44 7.18
CA VAL A 40 19.08 1.60 8.39
C VAL A 40 17.67 1.06 8.54
N MET A 41 17.31 0.14 7.66
CA MET A 41 16.08 -0.64 7.76
C MET A 41 16.41 -2.12 7.72
N ALA A 42 15.76 -2.89 8.58
CA ALA A 42 15.85 -4.35 8.62
C ALA A 42 14.50 -4.98 8.23
N THR A 43 14.56 -6.12 7.57
CA THR A 43 13.41 -6.97 7.28
C THR A 43 13.07 -7.83 8.49
N LEU A 44 11.84 -8.37 8.52
CA LEU A 44 11.45 -9.29 9.60
C LEU A 44 12.34 -10.55 9.66
N ALA A 45 12.84 -11.00 8.51
CA ALA A 45 13.75 -12.15 8.43
C ALA A 45 15.10 -11.85 9.09
N GLU A 46 15.67 -10.67 8.85
CA GLU A 46 16.91 -10.23 9.51
C GLU A 46 16.68 -10.04 11.01
N LEU A 47 15.55 -9.48 11.44
CA LEU A 47 15.22 -9.36 12.87
C LEU A 47 15.03 -10.72 13.55
N ALA A 48 14.60 -11.76 12.83
CA ALA A 48 14.48 -13.10 13.36
C ALA A 48 15.85 -13.71 13.73
N GLU A 49 16.93 -13.33 13.04
CA GLU A 49 18.30 -13.74 13.37
C GLU A 49 18.76 -13.18 14.72
N HIS A 50 18.22 -12.03 15.13
CA HIS A 50 18.44 -11.41 16.45
C HIS A 50 17.53 -11.94 17.56
N VAL A 51 16.76 -13.01 17.29
CA VAL A 51 15.80 -13.64 18.21
C VAL A 51 14.68 -12.66 18.63
N ILE A 52 13.51 -12.81 18.01
CA ILE A 52 12.32 -12.03 18.36
C ILE A 52 11.75 -12.54 19.68
N VAL A 53 11.70 -11.68 20.70
CA VAL A 53 11.14 -11.97 22.03
C VAL A 53 9.65 -11.62 22.10
N GLY A 54 9.18 -10.70 21.26
CA GLY A 54 7.76 -10.36 21.17
C GLY A 54 7.44 -9.52 19.92
N ALA A 55 6.19 -9.60 19.47
CA ALA A 55 5.69 -8.82 18.35
C ALA A 55 4.25 -8.36 18.64
N ALA A 56 3.88 -7.19 18.11
CA ALA A 56 2.53 -6.64 18.23
C ALA A 56 2.01 -6.20 16.85
N ASP A 57 0.86 -6.74 16.44
CA ASP A 57 0.20 -6.41 15.17
C ASP A 57 -0.60 -5.11 15.22
N ALA A 58 -0.96 -4.68 16.43
CA ALA A 58 -1.60 -3.40 16.72
C ALA A 58 -0.84 -2.76 17.89
N LEU A 59 -0.48 -1.48 17.75
CA LEU A 59 -0.17 -0.71 18.95
C LEU A 59 -1.41 -0.74 19.83
N PRO A 60 -1.29 -0.88 21.16
CA PRO A 60 -2.40 -0.59 22.04
C PRO A 60 -2.79 0.85 21.72
N MET A 61 -3.93 1.03 21.04
CA MET A 61 -4.51 2.35 20.92
C MET A 61 -4.60 2.85 22.36
N PRO A 62 -4.04 4.01 22.71
CA PRO A 62 -4.44 4.64 23.93
C PRO A 62 -5.95 4.74 23.79
N VAL A 63 -6.66 3.96 24.60
CA VAL A 63 -8.07 4.22 24.84
C VAL A 63 -8.00 5.54 25.56
N GLY A 64 -7.91 6.63 24.77
CA GLY A 64 -8.14 7.96 25.28
C GLY A 64 -9.44 7.80 26.01
N THR A 65 -9.42 8.06 27.31
CA THR A 65 -10.62 8.04 28.14
C THR A 65 -11.71 8.68 27.31
N GLU A 66 -12.76 7.90 27.04
CA GLU A 66 -13.93 8.32 26.27
C GLU A 66 -14.19 9.80 26.59
N PRO A 67 -14.21 10.69 25.59
CA PRO A 67 -14.20 12.12 25.83
C PRO A 67 -15.29 12.43 26.85
N GLN A 68 -14.86 12.79 28.06
CA GLN A 68 -15.81 12.95 29.14
C GLN A 68 -16.77 14.05 28.70
N PRO A 69 -18.10 13.80 28.71
CA PRO A 69 -19.06 14.84 28.44
C PRO A 69 -18.74 16.01 29.37
N LEU A 70 -18.63 17.20 28.80
CA LEU A 70 -18.34 18.41 29.58
C LEU A 70 -19.31 18.45 30.76
N SER A 71 -18.76 18.55 31.97
CA SER A 71 -19.59 18.56 33.18
C SER A 71 -20.61 19.70 33.11
N ALA A 72 -21.80 19.47 33.67
CA ALA A 72 -22.85 20.49 33.75
C ALA A 72 -22.30 21.80 34.35
N ASP A 73 -21.44 21.71 35.37
CA ASP A 73 -20.78 22.87 35.99
C ASP A 73 -19.85 23.63 35.05
N ARG A 74 -19.16 22.93 34.15
CA ARG A 74 -18.28 23.57 33.15
C ARG A 74 -19.10 24.26 32.07
N LEU A 75 -20.22 23.66 31.65
CA LEU A 75 -21.18 24.29 30.75
C LEU A 75 -21.87 25.49 31.41
N GLU A 76 -22.23 25.38 32.70
CA GLU A 76 -22.81 26.46 33.50
C GLU A 76 -21.81 27.62 33.68
N LEU A 77 -20.53 27.31 33.90
CA LEU A 77 -19.46 28.32 33.99
C LEU A 77 -19.27 29.06 32.65
N ILE A 78 -19.34 28.33 31.53
CA ILE A 78 -19.29 28.92 30.19
C ILE A 78 -20.51 29.82 29.97
N ARG A 79 -21.73 29.36 30.30
CA ARG A 79 -22.96 30.17 30.23
C ARG A 79 -22.87 31.41 31.10
N ARG A 80 -22.48 31.28 32.37
CA ARG A 80 -22.39 32.38 33.34
C ARG A 80 -21.36 33.42 32.95
N LYS A 81 -20.23 33.00 32.37
CA LYS A 81 -19.22 33.92 31.82
C LYS A 81 -19.76 34.69 30.62
N ARG A 82 -20.62 34.08 29.79
CA ARG A 82 -21.30 34.72 28.65
C ARG A 82 -22.35 35.74 29.15
N SER A 83 -23.17 35.36 30.12
CA SER A 83 -24.21 36.24 30.72
C SER A 83 -23.65 37.47 31.43
N HIS A 84 -22.46 37.37 32.02
CA HIS A 84 -21.83 38.48 32.74
C HIS A 84 -21.30 39.57 31.80
N CYS A 85 -21.09 39.24 30.52
CA CYS A 85 -20.70 40.20 29.48
C CYS A 85 -21.93 40.84 28.80
N GLU A 86 -23.00 40.08 28.58
CA GLU A 86 -24.26 40.60 28.02
C GLU A 86 -25.01 41.53 28.99
N ALA A 87 -25.00 41.23 30.31
CA ALA A 87 -25.60 42.10 31.32
C ALA A 87 -24.89 43.47 31.44
N ALA A 88 -23.63 43.57 31.01
CA ALA A 88 -22.89 44.84 30.97
C ALA A 88 -23.12 45.64 29.67
N GLN A 89 -23.76 45.05 28.65
CA GLN A 89 -24.06 45.71 27.37
C GLN A 89 -25.48 46.27 27.28
N PHE A 90 -26.36 45.97 28.26
CA PHE A 90 -27.80 46.29 28.19
C PHE A 90 -28.33 47.02 29.43
N GLU A 91 -27.52 47.84 30.10
CA GLU A 91 -28.09 49.02 30.77
C GLU A 91 -28.34 50.06 29.67
N SER A 92 -29.56 50.06 29.15
CA SER A 92 -30.08 50.98 28.15
C SER A 92 -29.82 52.44 28.51
N ASP A 93 -29.23 53.18 27.57
CA ASP A 93 -29.04 54.64 27.65
C ASP A 93 -30.38 55.43 27.67
N ASP A 94 -31.53 54.77 27.53
CA ASP A 94 -32.84 55.41 27.32
C ASP A 94 -33.72 55.59 28.59
N GLU A 95 -33.34 55.06 29.76
CA GLU A 95 -34.10 55.24 31.01
C GLU A 95 -33.29 55.90 32.16
N ARG A 96 -32.17 56.57 31.85
CA ARG A 96 -31.58 57.51 32.81
C ARG A 96 -32.40 58.79 32.83
N LEU A 97 -33.34 58.86 33.78
CA LEU A 97 -33.78 60.14 34.35
C LEU A 97 -32.56 61.05 34.53
N PRO A 98 -32.64 62.35 34.20
CA PRO A 98 -31.54 63.29 34.37
C PRO A 98 -31.32 63.55 35.87
N HIS A 99 -30.79 62.56 36.57
CA HIS A 99 -30.29 62.73 37.91
C HIS A 99 -29.01 63.54 37.79
N VAL A 100 -29.08 64.71 38.40
CA VAL A 100 -27.97 65.60 38.74
C VAL A 100 -26.93 64.80 39.50
N TRP A 101 -26.00 64.18 38.78
CA TRP A 101 -24.76 63.67 39.34
C TRP A 101 -23.74 64.80 39.26
N GLY A 102 -23.33 65.28 40.43
CA GLY A 102 -22.33 66.32 40.58
C GLY A 102 -20.97 65.90 40.00
N PRO A 103 -20.11 66.88 39.70
CA PRO A 103 -18.78 66.61 39.17
C PRO A 103 -17.91 65.93 40.24
N SER A 104 -17.12 64.95 39.80
CA SER A 104 -16.17 64.15 40.58
C SER A 104 -16.77 62.93 41.29
N GLN A 105 -16.55 61.76 40.69
CA GLN A 105 -16.12 60.52 41.38
C GLN A 105 -16.06 59.28 40.46
N TYR A 106 -16.28 59.41 39.15
CA TYR A 106 -15.77 58.40 38.23
C TYR A 106 -14.27 58.65 38.02
N PRO A 107 -13.38 57.71 38.40
CA PRO A 107 -11.99 57.79 38.01
C PRO A 107 -11.95 57.82 36.48
N ASN A 108 -11.28 58.86 35.99
CA ASN A 108 -11.02 59.19 34.61
C ASN A 108 -10.86 57.93 33.76
N ARG A 109 -11.70 57.78 32.73
CA ARG A 109 -11.42 57.42 31.32
C ARG A 109 -10.25 56.50 30.93
N GLU A 110 -9.60 55.82 31.85
CA GLU A 110 -8.90 54.56 31.64
C GLU A 110 -9.98 53.49 31.63
N MET A 111 -10.73 53.50 30.53
CA MET A 111 -11.29 52.28 30.00
C MET A 111 -10.13 51.29 30.00
N CYS A 112 -10.18 50.33 30.93
CA CYS A 112 -9.10 49.39 31.18
C CYS A 112 -8.51 48.96 29.83
N GLN A 113 -7.22 49.20 29.57
CA GLN A 113 -6.58 48.78 28.32
C GLN A 113 -6.86 47.29 28.02
N ARG A 114 -7.11 46.49 29.07
CA ARG A 114 -7.56 45.10 28.98
C ARG A 114 -8.95 44.93 28.36
N CYS A 115 -9.89 45.84 28.57
CA CYS A 115 -11.22 45.81 27.93
C CYS A 115 -11.18 46.34 26.49
N THR A 116 -10.29 47.29 26.17
CA THR A 116 -10.12 47.77 24.78
C THR A 116 -9.40 46.72 23.92
N VAL A 117 -8.36 46.07 24.46
CA VAL A 117 -7.68 44.93 23.82
C VAL A 117 -8.63 43.74 23.66
N MET A 118 -9.47 43.42 24.65
CA MET A 118 -10.50 42.37 24.49
C MET A 118 -11.59 42.71 23.48
N ARG A 119 -11.80 43.99 23.14
CA ARG A 119 -12.80 44.44 22.16
C ARG A 119 -12.26 44.44 20.73
N GLU A 120 -10.96 44.69 20.56
CA GLU A 120 -10.26 44.50 19.27
C GLU A 120 -9.95 43.01 18.99
N TRP A 121 -9.84 42.19 20.04
CA TRP A 121 -9.71 40.72 19.91
C TRP A 121 -11.06 39.99 19.99
N ALA A 122 -12.14 40.74 20.22
CA ALA A 122 -13.51 40.29 19.96
C ALA A 122 -13.82 40.57 18.48
N GLU A 123 -12.93 40.12 17.59
CA GLU A 123 -13.40 39.51 16.36
C GLU A 123 -14.42 38.47 16.81
N ASP A 124 -15.66 38.64 16.39
CA ASP A 124 -16.82 37.93 16.90
C ASP A 124 -16.54 36.42 16.89
N PRO A 125 -16.26 35.79 18.06
CA PRO A 125 -15.87 34.38 18.09
C PRO A 125 -17.00 33.48 17.60
N GLU A 126 -18.23 33.99 17.60
CA GLU A 126 -19.39 33.31 17.02
C GLU A 126 -19.36 33.39 15.48
N ALA A 127 -18.88 34.50 14.91
CA ALA A 127 -18.65 34.60 13.47
C ALA A 127 -17.54 33.64 13.02
N ASP A 128 -16.45 33.51 13.80
CA ASP A 128 -15.38 32.55 13.53
C ASP A 128 -15.86 31.09 13.67
N GLU A 129 -16.67 30.77 14.68
CA GLU A 129 -17.25 29.43 14.85
C GLU A 129 -18.15 29.06 13.66
N VAL A 130 -18.99 29.98 13.19
CA VAL A 130 -19.85 29.75 12.02
C VAL A 130 -19.02 29.53 10.75
N VAL A 131 -17.96 30.31 10.53
CA VAL A 131 -17.05 30.13 9.39
C VAL A 131 -16.33 28.79 9.45
N LEU A 132 -15.84 28.39 10.63
CA LEU A 132 -15.15 27.12 10.82
C LEU A 132 -16.10 25.93 10.63
N LEU A 133 -17.33 26.00 11.13
CA LEU A 133 -18.33 24.95 10.92
C LEU A 133 -18.69 24.81 9.44
N ALA A 134 -18.88 25.93 8.72
CA ALA A 134 -19.12 25.90 7.27
C ALA A 134 -17.94 25.29 6.50
N GLU A 135 -16.71 25.59 6.91
CA GLU A 135 -15.51 24.99 6.32
C GLU A 135 -15.40 23.50 6.62
N ILE A 136 -15.73 23.06 7.84
CA ILE A 136 -15.79 21.64 8.20
C ILE A 136 -16.83 20.93 7.33
N ASP A 137 -18.02 21.49 7.16
CA ASP A 137 -19.07 20.90 6.33
C ASP A 137 -18.62 20.79 4.86
N ARG A 138 -17.96 21.83 4.33
CA ARG A 138 -17.35 21.81 2.98
C ARG A 138 -16.33 20.68 2.85
N LEU A 139 -15.41 20.56 3.80
CA LEU A 139 -14.37 19.53 3.79
C LEU A 139 -14.95 18.12 3.97
N LEU A 140 -16.00 17.96 4.79
CA LEU A 140 -16.69 16.68 4.94
C LEU A 140 -17.38 16.26 3.64
N ALA A 141 -18.00 17.20 2.93
CA ALA A 141 -18.59 16.96 1.62
C ALA A 141 -17.52 16.58 0.57
N GLU A 142 -16.40 17.30 0.54
CA GLU A 142 -15.26 17.00 -0.34
C GLU A 142 -14.68 15.61 -0.05
N ARG A 143 -14.50 15.26 1.23
CA ARG A 143 -14.04 13.94 1.66
C ARG A 143 -15.03 12.85 1.24
N HIS A 144 -16.33 13.08 1.40
CA HIS A 144 -17.34 12.11 1.01
C HIS A 144 -17.30 11.83 -0.49
N SER A 145 -17.26 12.89 -1.32
CA SER A 145 -17.14 12.77 -2.78
C SER A 145 -15.85 12.06 -3.21
N THR A 146 -14.73 12.35 -2.54
CA THR A 146 -13.46 11.67 -2.83
C THR A 146 -13.49 10.20 -2.46
N ASN A 147 -14.12 9.84 -1.33
CA ASN A 147 -14.27 8.45 -0.92
C ASN A 147 -15.16 7.66 -1.89
N GLU A 148 -16.26 8.26 -2.36
CA GLU A 148 -17.12 7.63 -3.38
C GLU A 148 -16.35 7.37 -4.68
N ALA A 149 -15.59 8.36 -5.17
CA ALA A 149 -14.76 8.19 -6.36
C ALA A 149 -13.67 7.11 -6.18
N LEU A 150 -13.11 6.98 -4.97
CA LEU A 150 -12.15 5.94 -4.65
C LEU A 150 -12.80 4.56 -4.61
N ASP A 151 -13.99 4.43 -4.05
CA ASP A 151 -14.74 3.19 -4.00
C ASP A 151 -15.10 2.70 -5.42
N ASP A 152 -15.55 3.61 -6.29
CA ASP A 152 -15.82 3.33 -7.71
C ASP A 152 -14.56 2.83 -8.43
N ALA A 153 -13.42 3.52 -8.25
CA ALA A 153 -12.16 3.12 -8.87
C ALA A 153 -11.66 1.76 -8.38
N VAL A 154 -11.84 1.45 -7.08
CA VAL A 154 -11.51 0.13 -6.51
C VAL A 154 -12.41 -0.96 -7.09
N GLN A 155 -13.70 -0.67 -7.29
CA GLN A 155 -14.61 -1.61 -7.92
C GLN A 155 -14.20 -1.90 -9.38
N GLU A 156 -13.91 -0.86 -10.16
CA GLU A 156 -13.46 -1.00 -11.54
C GLU A 156 -12.17 -1.84 -11.64
N LEU A 157 -11.21 -1.60 -10.73
CA LEU A 157 -9.97 -2.36 -10.68
C LEU A 157 -10.22 -3.85 -10.41
N ARG A 158 -11.10 -4.17 -9.45
CA ARG A 158 -11.46 -5.57 -9.14
C ARG A 158 -12.13 -6.26 -10.32
N GLU A 159 -13.01 -5.57 -11.04
CA GLU A 159 -13.62 -6.12 -12.25
C GLU A 159 -12.59 -6.39 -13.33
N LYS A 160 -11.63 -5.49 -13.52
CA LYS A 160 -10.52 -5.67 -14.46
C LYS A 160 -9.65 -6.87 -14.08
N GLU A 161 -9.25 -6.98 -12.83
CA GLU A 161 -8.48 -8.13 -12.31
C GLU A 161 -9.23 -9.45 -12.51
N GLN A 162 -10.55 -9.48 -12.28
CA GLN A 162 -11.37 -10.67 -12.54
C GLN A 162 -11.41 -11.05 -14.03
N ARG A 163 -11.51 -10.06 -14.93
CA ARG A 163 -11.47 -10.30 -16.39
C ARG A 163 -10.10 -10.83 -16.81
N GLU A 164 -9.01 -10.25 -16.30
CA GLU A 164 -7.64 -10.71 -16.57
C GLU A 164 -7.40 -12.13 -16.04
N ALA A 165 -7.91 -12.46 -14.85
CA ALA A 165 -7.85 -13.80 -14.29
C ALA A 165 -8.63 -14.81 -15.15
N ALA A 166 -9.82 -14.44 -15.65
CA ALA A 166 -10.61 -15.28 -16.55
C ALA A 166 -9.88 -15.55 -17.87
N VAL A 167 -9.24 -14.52 -18.46
CA VAL A 167 -8.42 -14.66 -19.68
C VAL A 167 -7.20 -15.53 -19.44
N THR A 168 -6.51 -15.33 -18.31
CA THR A 168 -5.35 -16.15 -17.92
C THR A 168 -5.73 -17.63 -17.80
N LYS A 169 -6.85 -17.92 -17.12
CA LYS A 169 -7.40 -19.28 -17.02
C LYS A 169 -7.76 -19.87 -18.39
N PHE A 170 -8.38 -19.07 -19.26
CA PHE A 170 -8.73 -19.50 -20.62
C PHE A 170 -7.51 -19.85 -21.47
N VAL A 171 -6.43 -19.08 -21.35
CA VAL A 171 -5.14 -19.35 -22.02
C VAL A 171 -4.46 -20.59 -21.43
N ALA A 172 -4.43 -20.73 -20.10
CA ALA A 172 -3.81 -21.87 -19.43
C ALA A 172 -4.48 -23.22 -19.80
N ALA A 173 -5.79 -23.21 -20.04
CA ALA A 173 -6.53 -24.40 -20.49
C ALA A 173 -6.08 -24.95 -21.87
N ARG A 174 -5.22 -24.22 -22.62
CA ARG A 174 -4.64 -24.71 -23.87
C ARG A 174 -3.92 -26.06 -23.71
N ALA A 175 -3.24 -26.29 -22.58
CA ALA A 175 -2.54 -27.54 -22.32
C ALA A 175 -3.48 -28.75 -22.33
N GLU A 176 -4.68 -28.58 -21.78
CA GLU A 176 -5.74 -29.61 -21.77
C GLU A 176 -6.23 -29.90 -23.20
N TYR A 177 -6.44 -28.86 -24.02
CA TYR A 177 -6.82 -29.02 -25.43
C TYR A 177 -5.75 -29.77 -26.24
N ILE A 178 -4.47 -29.46 -26.03
CA ILE A 178 -3.38 -30.20 -26.72
C ILE A 178 -3.37 -31.66 -26.29
N THR A 179 -3.59 -31.91 -25.00
CA THR A 179 -3.68 -33.28 -24.48
C THR A 179 -4.87 -34.02 -25.09
N ALA A 180 -6.03 -33.37 -25.19
CA ALA A 180 -7.19 -33.92 -25.87
C ALA A 180 -6.89 -34.24 -27.34
N ILE A 181 -6.28 -33.31 -28.09
CA ILE A 181 -5.84 -33.51 -29.49
C ILE A 181 -4.94 -34.74 -29.60
N ARG A 182 -3.95 -34.90 -28.72
CA ARG A 182 -3.02 -36.04 -28.73
C ARG A 182 -3.71 -37.38 -28.43
N ASN A 183 -4.79 -37.35 -27.64
CA ASN A 183 -5.54 -38.54 -27.25
C ASN A 183 -6.71 -38.86 -28.21
N CYS A 184 -6.95 -38.04 -29.23
CA CYS A 184 -8.01 -38.27 -30.19
C CYS A 184 -7.68 -39.45 -31.10
N HIS A 185 -8.69 -40.26 -31.44
CA HIS A 185 -8.53 -41.40 -32.34
C HIS A 185 -8.16 -40.91 -33.76
N PRO A 186 -7.28 -41.62 -34.52
CA PRO A 186 -6.88 -41.22 -35.87
C PRO A 186 -8.05 -40.98 -36.84
N ASP A 187 -9.15 -41.72 -36.66
CA ASP A 187 -10.35 -41.60 -37.50
C ASP A 187 -11.26 -40.41 -37.13
N ASN A 188 -10.91 -39.61 -36.11
CA ASN A 188 -11.73 -38.49 -35.64
C ASN A 188 -11.28 -37.13 -36.22
N GLY A 189 -11.17 -37.06 -37.55
CA GLY A 189 -10.67 -35.86 -38.24
C GLY A 189 -11.49 -34.59 -37.96
N HIS A 190 -12.80 -34.72 -37.76
CA HIS A 190 -13.67 -33.56 -37.49
C HIS A 190 -13.42 -32.91 -36.12
N ASP A 191 -13.20 -33.71 -35.06
CA ASP A 191 -12.87 -33.16 -33.75
C ASP A 191 -11.44 -32.65 -33.68
N TYR A 192 -10.53 -33.27 -34.44
CA TYR A 192 -9.15 -32.83 -34.56
C TYR A 192 -9.06 -31.38 -35.09
N ASP A 193 -9.73 -31.07 -36.20
CA ASP A 193 -9.72 -29.73 -36.80
C ASP A 193 -10.36 -28.68 -35.88
N ARG A 194 -11.47 -29.06 -35.21
CA ARG A 194 -12.15 -28.18 -34.24
C ARG A 194 -11.24 -27.83 -33.07
N TRP A 195 -10.52 -28.81 -32.52
CA TRP A 195 -9.63 -28.58 -31.39
C TRP A 195 -8.36 -27.83 -31.78
N GLN A 196 -7.84 -28.04 -33.00
CA GLN A 196 -6.71 -27.25 -33.51
C GLN A 196 -7.02 -25.76 -33.58
N GLY A 197 -8.18 -25.38 -34.13
CA GLY A 197 -8.58 -23.97 -34.20
C GLY A 197 -8.65 -23.31 -32.81
N HIS A 198 -9.20 -24.03 -31.84
CA HIS A 198 -9.28 -23.59 -30.45
C HIS A 198 -7.91 -23.46 -29.75
N ALA A 199 -6.98 -24.38 -30.02
CA ALA A 199 -5.63 -24.33 -29.47
C ALA A 199 -4.79 -23.22 -30.11
N ALA A 200 -4.99 -22.97 -31.42
CA ALA A 200 -4.32 -21.90 -32.16
C ALA A 200 -4.80 -20.51 -31.71
N ALA A 201 -6.12 -20.31 -31.57
CA ALA A 201 -6.69 -19.05 -31.08
C ALA A 201 -6.17 -18.69 -29.68
N ARG A 202 -6.07 -19.68 -28.77
CA ARG A 202 -5.49 -19.48 -27.44
C ARG A 202 -4.01 -19.12 -27.48
N ARG A 203 -3.23 -19.73 -28.37
CA ARG A 203 -1.81 -19.38 -28.57
C ARG A 203 -1.66 -17.94 -29.04
N GLN A 204 -2.41 -17.55 -30.06
CA GLN A 204 -2.38 -16.19 -30.61
C GLN A 204 -2.78 -15.16 -29.56
N LEU A 205 -3.81 -15.45 -28.75
CA LEU A 205 -4.22 -14.59 -27.65
C LEU A 205 -3.12 -14.47 -26.58
N ALA A 206 -2.48 -15.59 -26.21
CA ALA A 206 -1.37 -15.58 -25.26
C ALA A 206 -0.18 -14.74 -25.76
N GLU A 207 0.19 -14.90 -27.04
CA GLU A 207 1.25 -14.13 -27.70
C GLU A 207 0.93 -12.63 -27.71
N LEU A 208 -0.30 -12.25 -28.05
CA LEU A 208 -0.74 -10.85 -28.05
C LEU A 208 -0.68 -10.22 -26.66
N LEU A 209 -0.99 -11.00 -25.61
CA LEU A 209 -0.98 -10.54 -24.22
C LEU A 209 0.38 -10.69 -23.53
N GLY A 210 1.40 -11.23 -24.20
CA GLY A 210 2.69 -11.53 -23.59
C GLY A 210 2.63 -12.58 -22.47
N LEU A 211 1.57 -13.40 -22.44
CA LEU A 211 1.40 -14.46 -21.46
C LEU A 211 2.19 -15.70 -21.87
N PRO A 212 2.73 -16.48 -20.90
CA PRO A 212 3.41 -17.72 -21.21
C PRO A 212 2.46 -18.70 -21.90
N VAL A 213 2.88 -19.24 -23.03
CA VAL A 213 2.14 -20.29 -23.73
C VAL A 213 2.31 -21.59 -22.96
N ALA A 214 1.28 -21.97 -22.20
CA ALA A 214 1.26 -23.26 -21.52
C ALA A 214 1.31 -24.38 -22.57
N TRP A 215 2.37 -25.19 -22.48
CA TRP A 215 2.44 -26.51 -23.09
C TRP A 215 2.07 -27.54 -22.03
N PRO A 216 1.41 -28.65 -22.40
CA PRO A 216 1.25 -29.75 -21.44
C PRO A 216 2.62 -30.08 -20.89
N ALA A 217 2.71 -30.18 -19.56
CA ALA A 217 3.94 -30.59 -18.90
C ALA A 217 4.40 -31.87 -19.61
N GLU A 218 5.58 -31.83 -20.22
CA GLU A 218 6.13 -33.05 -20.78
C GLU A 218 6.36 -33.96 -19.58
N ASP A 219 5.63 -35.07 -19.51
CA ASP A 219 5.85 -36.07 -18.47
C ASP A 219 7.35 -36.34 -18.43
N ALA A 220 7.97 -36.31 -17.25
CA ALA A 220 9.42 -36.54 -17.14
C ALA A 220 9.85 -37.84 -17.85
N ALA A 221 8.94 -38.82 -17.91
CA ALA A 221 9.08 -40.05 -18.69
C ALA A 221 9.08 -39.83 -20.22
N SER A 222 8.28 -38.90 -20.76
CA SER A 222 8.29 -38.50 -22.17
C SER A 222 9.57 -37.76 -22.54
N VAL A 223 10.04 -36.87 -21.65
CA VAL A 223 11.33 -36.17 -21.84
C VAL A 223 12.47 -37.17 -21.84
N ALA A 224 12.51 -38.10 -20.86
CA ALA A 224 13.52 -39.15 -20.78
C ALA A 224 13.52 -40.05 -22.03
N LYS A 225 12.35 -40.51 -22.50
CA LYS A 225 12.25 -41.30 -23.75
C LYS A 225 12.72 -40.52 -24.98
N SER A 226 12.43 -39.22 -25.04
CA SER A 226 12.86 -38.37 -26.16
C SER A 226 14.37 -38.13 -26.13
N ALA A 227 14.94 -37.92 -24.93
CA ALA A 227 16.38 -37.84 -24.72
C ALA A 227 17.08 -39.16 -25.09
N ASP A 228 16.53 -40.31 -24.67
CA ASP A 228 17.05 -41.64 -25.02
C ASP A 228 17.00 -41.88 -26.54
N ARG A 229 15.92 -41.48 -27.21
CA ARG A 229 15.79 -41.60 -28.66
C ARG A 229 16.77 -40.71 -29.41
N LEU A 230 16.99 -39.48 -28.93
CA LEU A 230 18.03 -38.58 -29.46
C LEU A 230 19.42 -39.17 -29.22
N THR A 231 19.70 -39.69 -28.03
CA THR A 231 20.95 -40.41 -27.73
C THR A 231 21.11 -41.62 -28.65
N GLN A 232 20.05 -42.39 -28.93
CA GLN A 232 20.11 -43.53 -29.83
C GLN A 232 20.28 -43.14 -31.31
N MET A 233 19.88 -41.93 -31.70
CA MET A 233 20.12 -41.38 -33.05
C MET A 233 21.51 -40.76 -33.20
N LEU A 234 22.07 -40.23 -32.11
CA LEU A 234 23.39 -39.59 -32.08
C LEU A 234 24.51 -40.58 -31.73
N ALA A 235 24.23 -41.64 -30.97
CA ALA A 235 25.16 -42.70 -30.60
C ALA A 235 25.56 -43.68 -31.72
N PRO A 236 24.86 -43.87 -32.86
CA PRO A 236 25.34 -44.70 -33.97
C PRO A 236 26.67 -44.16 -34.53
N THR A 237 26.91 -42.85 -34.40
CA THR A 237 28.20 -42.23 -34.78
C THR A 237 29.23 -42.23 -33.65
N GLN A 238 28.83 -42.47 -32.39
CA GLN A 238 29.76 -42.62 -31.26
C GLN A 238 30.27 -44.05 -31.10
N ALA A 239 29.45 -45.07 -31.38
CA ALA A 239 29.87 -46.48 -31.30
C ALA A 239 30.88 -46.90 -32.39
N LEU A 240 31.07 -46.08 -33.43
CA LEU A 240 32.10 -46.28 -34.47
C LEU A 240 33.38 -45.48 -34.21
N ARG A 241 33.45 -44.66 -33.15
CA ARG A 241 34.71 -44.13 -32.65
C ARG A 241 35.27 -45.12 -31.63
N THR A 242 35.72 -46.26 -32.15
CA THR A 242 36.72 -47.06 -31.42
C THR A 242 37.99 -46.23 -31.33
N ASP A 243 38.62 -46.28 -30.17
CA ASP A 243 39.72 -45.44 -29.70
C ASP A 243 41.04 -45.62 -30.48
N ASP A 244 41.04 -45.46 -31.80
CA ASP A 244 42.26 -45.34 -32.57
C ASP A 244 42.69 -43.86 -32.63
N GLU A 245 43.48 -43.48 -31.61
CA GLU A 245 44.78 -42.85 -31.85
C GLU A 245 44.80 -41.49 -32.59
N PHE A 246 43.89 -40.56 -32.28
CA PHE A 246 44.10 -39.14 -32.61
C PHE A 246 44.22 -38.30 -31.33
N GLY A 247 45.43 -38.35 -30.75
CA GLY A 247 45.87 -37.52 -29.63
C GLY A 247 46.00 -36.04 -29.99
N LEU A 248 44.88 -35.35 -30.23
CA LEU A 248 44.81 -33.90 -30.26
C LEU A 248 44.16 -33.40 -28.97
N HIS A 249 44.94 -33.43 -27.89
CA HIS A 249 44.62 -32.70 -26.67
C HIS A 249 44.66 -31.19 -26.97
N HIS A 250 43.52 -30.60 -27.34
CA HIS A 250 43.36 -29.15 -27.25
C HIS A 250 43.21 -28.76 -25.77
N THR A 251 44.33 -28.59 -25.08
CA THR A 251 44.36 -27.90 -23.80
C THR A 251 44.09 -26.42 -24.05
N TYR A 252 42.83 -26.00 -23.96
CA TYR A 252 42.53 -24.59 -23.82
C TYR A 252 42.99 -24.16 -22.43
N ARG A 253 44.13 -23.48 -22.40
CA ARG A 253 44.63 -22.80 -21.21
C ARG A 253 43.75 -21.57 -21.01
N VAL A 254 42.71 -21.72 -20.19
CA VAL A 254 41.90 -20.60 -19.71
C VAL A 254 42.85 -19.60 -19.02
N GLY A 255 42.99 -18.39 -19.55
CA GLY A 255 43.65 -17.31 -18.80
C GLY A 255 44.53 -16.31 -19.54
N ARG A 256 44.60 -16.25 -20.87
CA ARG A 256 45.20 -15.09 -21.56
C ARG A 256 44.40 -14.74 -22.81
N ASP A 257 44.20 -13.44 -22.98
CA ASP A 257 43.61 -12.77 -24.15
C ASP A 257 42.09 -12.56 -24.11
N LEU A 258 41.62 -11.86 -23.07
CA LEU A 258 40.50 -10.92 -23.23
C LEU A 258 41.11 -9.51 -23.31
N PRO A 259 40.99 -8.79 -24.44
CA PRO A 259 41.44 -7.41 -24.52
C PRO A 259 40.62 -6.54 -23.57
N GLU A 260 41.29 -5.59 -22.90
CA GLU A 260 40.65 -4.62 -22.02
C GLU A 260 39.56 -3.86 -22.80
N ALA A 261 38.33 -3.87 -22.26
CA ALA A 261 37.24 -3.06 -22.77
C ALA A 261 37.60 -1.59 -22.55
N GLY A 262 38.09 -0.94 -23.60
CA GLY A 262 38.36 0.49 -23.63
C GLY A 262 37.08 1.29 -23.40
N GLY A 263 37.13 2.17 -22.40
CA GLY A 263 36.11 3.17 -22.15
C GLY A 263 36.16 4.33 -23.15
N VAL A 264 34.99 4.85 -23.46
CA VAL A 264 34.70 6.25 -23.80
C VAL A 264 33.38 6.60 -23.14
#